data_AF-A0A5K3FUA0-F1
#
_entry.id   AF-A0A5K3FUA0-F1
#
_cell.length_a   1.000
_cell.length_b   1.000
_cell.length_c   1.000
_cell.angle_alpha   90.00
_cell.angle_beta   90.00
_cell.angle_gamma   90.00
#
_symmetry.space_group_name_H-M   'P 1'
#
loop_
_entity.id
_entity.type
_entity.pdbx_description
1 polymer ?
#
loop_
_entity_poly.entity_id
_entity_poly.type
_entity_poly.pdbx_seq_one_letter_code
_entity_poly.pdbx_strand_id
1 'polypeptide(L)'
;MFYKNEEEVGAAISKCLTSQNLKREDLFITSKLWCDSHKPDDVRPACELSIQKLGLDYLDLYLVHWPVSFHAKPGRVLNVDDPDTIEFEEHPLEKTWKAMESLVSVGLVKSIGVSNFNRKQLD
;
A
#
# COMPACT_ATOMS: atom_id res chain seq x y z
N MET A 1 2.43 -3.95 5.38
CA MET A 1 2.34 -4.77 4.15
C MET A 1 1.85 -6.18 4.48
N PHE A 2 0.76 -6.66 3.88
CA PHE A 2 -0.02 -7.77 4.44
C PHE A 2 0.33 -9.17 3.90
N TYR A 3 0.37 -9.38 2.58
CA TYR A 3 0.52 -10.73 1.99
C TYR A 3 1.95 -11.30 2.05
N LYS A 4 2.94 -10.47 2.44
CA LYS A 4 4.34 -10.86 2.64
C LYS A 4 5.00 -11.53 1.42
N ASN A 5 4.53 -11.23 0.21
CA ASN A 5 4.99 -11.86 -1.03
C ASN A 5 5.34 -10.89 -2.16
N GLU A 6 5.49 -9.59 -1.87
CA GLU A 6 5.83 -8.59 -2.89
C GLU A 6 7.23 -8.80 -3.49
N GLU A 7 8.17 -9.41 -2.75
CA GLU A 7 9.51 -9.73 -3.25
C GLU A 7 9.47 -10.84 -4.30
N GLU A 8 8.71 -11.90 -4.05
CA GLU A 8 8.50 -13.00 -4.99
C GLU A 8 7.76 -12.54 -6.24
N VAL A 9 6.75 -11.66 -6.07
CA VAL A 9 6.04 -11.04 -7.19
C VAL A 9 6.99 -10.16 -8.01
N GLY A 10 7.83 -9.35 -7.35
CA GLY A 10 8.84 -8.52 -8.01
C GLY A 10 9.84 -9.32 -8.83
N ALA A 11 10.35 -10.42 -8.28
CA ALA A 11 11.22 -11.34 -8.99
C ALA A 11 10.56 -11.94 -10.24
N ALA A 12 9.27 -12.30 -10.15
CA ALA A 12 8.50 -12.81 -11.29
C ALA A 12 8.26 -11.72 -12.35
N ILE A 13 7.96 -10.49 -11.95
CA ILE A 13 7.82 -9.33 -12.86
C ILE A 13 9.13 -9.12 -13.62
N SER A 14 10.26 -9.01 -12.93
CA SER A 14 11.59 -8.79 -13.55
C SER A 14 11.94 -9.88 -14.57
N LYS A 15 11.69 -11.14 -14.22
CA LYS A 15 11.86 -12.27 -15.14
C LYS A 15 10.91 -12.19 -16.34
N CYS A 16 9.66 -11.79 -16.14
CA CYS A 16 8.68 -11.64 -17.21
C CYS A 16 9.10 -10.55 -18.21
N LEU A 17 9.48 -9.37 -17.71
CA LEU A 17 9.94 -8.24 -18.53
C LEU A 17 11.11 -8.65 -19.45
N THR A 18 12.11 -9.32 -18.89
CA THR A 18 13.27 -9.78 -19.65
C THR A 18 12.97 -10.93 -20.61
N SER A 19 12.28 -11.98 -20.15
CA SER A 19 12.04 -13.19 -20.94
C SER A 19 11.01 -13.03 -22.06
N GLN A 20 10.06 -12.09 -21.90
CA GLN A 20 9.01 -11.82 -22.89
C GLN A 20 9.28 -10.57 -23.71
N ASN A 21 10.42 -9.89 -23.50
CA ASN A 21 10.75 -8.61 -24.14
C ASN A 21 9.63 -7.56 -23.95
N LEU A 22 9.05 -7.53 -22.75
CA LEU A 22 8.04 -6.56 -22.33
C LEU A 22 8.71 -5.37 -21.65
N LYS A 23 8.09 -4.21 -21.76
CA LYS A 23 8.46 -3.00 -21.05
C LYS A 23 7.69 -2.86 -19.76
N ARG A 24 8.18 -2.02 -18.84
CA ARG A 24 7.49 -1.78 -17.57
C ARG A 24 6.07 -1.28 -17.79
N GLU A 25 5.86 -0.41 -18.78
CA GLU A 25 4.56 0.14 -19.16
C GLU A 25 3.58 -0.86 -19.80
N ASP A 26 4.04 -2.07 -20.15
CA ASP A 26 3.16 -3.14 -20.65
C ASP A 26 2.44 -3.87 -19.49
N LEU A 27 2.84 -3.64 -18.24
CA LEU A 27 2.26 -4.24 -17.05
C LEU A 27 1.53 -3.20 -16.21
N PHE A 28 0.38 -3.58 -15.66
CA PHE A 28 -0.34 -2.78 -14.67
C PHE A 28 -0.20 -3.40 -13.28
N ILE A 29 0.55 -2.73 -12.39
CA ILE A 29 0.87 -3.22 -11.06
C ILE A 29 0.12 -2.43 -9.99
N THR A 30 -0.65 -3.15 -9.18
CA THR A 30 -1.40 -2.59 -8.04
C THR A 30 -0.82 -3.09 -6.72
N SER A 31 -0.58 -2.17 -5.78
CA SER A 31 -0.34 -2.49 -4.37
C SER A 31 -1.31 -1.73 -3.46
N LYS A 32 -1.25 -1.96 -2.14
CA LYS A 32 -2.21 -1.41 -1.18
C LYS A 32 -1.53 -0.96 0.11
N LEU A 33 -1.89 0.24 0.57
CA LEU A 33 -1.55 0.78 1.88
C LEU A 33 -2.29 -0.02 2.96
N TRP A 34 -1.55 -0.59 3.92
CA TRP A 34 -2.14 -1.38 5.00
C TRP A 34 -2.56 -0.51 6.18
N CYS A 35 -3.42 -1.06 7.05
CA CYS A 35 -4.06 -0.36 8.17
C CYS A 35 -3.08 0.18 9.22
N ASP A 36 -1.83 -0.31 9.23
CA ASP A 36 -0.75 0.14 10.13
C ASP A 36 0.03 1.35 9.62
N SER A 37 -0.38 1.93 8.49
CA SER A 37 0.37 2.99 7.81
C SER A 37 -0.53 4.16 7.40
N HIS A 38 -1.63 4.39 8.13
CA HIS A 38 -2.61 5.44 7.78
C HIS A 38 -2.23 6.85 8.23
N LYS A 39 -1.30 6.97 9.18
CA LYS A 39 -0.76 8.28 9.57
C LYS A 39 -0.07 8.91 8.34
N PRO A 40 -0.30 10.21 8.05
CA PRO A 40 0.22 10.84 6.83
C PRO A 40 1.73 10.64 6.58
N ASP A 41 2.53 10.68 7.65
CA ASP A 41 3.99 10.52 7.56
C ASP A 41 4.43 9.09 7.22
N ASP A 42 3.56 8.09 7.44
CA ASP A 42 3.85 6.67 7.22
C ASP A 42 3.42 6.20 5.83
N VAL A 43 2.52 6.94 5.16
CA VAL A 43 1.97 6.59 3.83
C VAL A 43 3.07 6.46 2.77
N ARG A 44 3.97 7.45 2.69
CA ARG A 44 5.05 7.45 1.70
C ARG A 44 6.08 6.34 1.97
N PRO A 45 6.64 6.20 3.20
CA PRO A 45 7.53 5.08 3.51
C PRO A 45 6.91 3.71 3.19
N ALA A 46 5.61 3.51 3.47
CA ALA A 46 4.93 2.26 3.15
C ALA A 46 4.84 2.01 1.63
N CYS A 47 4.57 3.05 0.85
CA CYS A 47 4.55 2.96 -0.62
C CYS A 47 5.95 2.67 -1.20
N GLU A 48 6.97 3.41 -0.75
CA GLU A 48 8.36 3.23 -1.18
C GLU A 48 8.86 1.82 -0.85
N LEU A 49 8.49 1.27 0.31
CA LEU A 49 8.82 -0.11 0.68
C LEU A 49 8.18 -1.13 -0.28
N SER A 50 6.92 -0.94 -0.68
CA SER A 50 6.27 -1.80 -1.68
C SER A 50 6.96 -1.72 -3.04
N ILE A 51 7.27 -0.51 -3.50
CA ILE A 51 8.01 -0.28 -4.75
C ILE A 51 9.37 -0.97 -4.71
N GLN A 52 10.11 -0.82 -3.61
CA GLN A 52 11.41 -1.46 -3.39
C GLN A 52 11.30 -2.99 -3.46
N LYS A 53 10.34 -3.59 -2.75
CA LYS A 53 10.17 -5.05 -2.74
C LYS A 53 9.76 -5.62 -4.08
N LEU A 54 8.92 -4.90 -4.81
CA LEU A 54 8.54 -5.27 -6.18
C LEU A 54 9.68 -5.05 -7.19
N GLY A 55 10.76 -4.35 -6.80
CA GLY A 55 11.87 -4.01 -7.70
C GLY A 55 11.43 -3.08 -8.83
N LEU A 56 10.55 -2.13 -8.54
CA LEU A 56 9.98 -1.19 -9.51
C LEU A 56 10.41 0.25 -9.23
N ASP A 57 10.12 1.15 -10.16
CA ASP A 57 10.28 2.60 -9.96
C ASP A 57 8.95 3.28 -9.55
N TYR A 58 7.81 2.69 -9.92
CA TYR A 58 6.48 3.22 -9.65
C TYR A 58 5.40 2.13 -9.64
N LEU A 59 4.25 2.45 -9.05
CA LEU A 59 3.02 1.65 -9.09
C LEU A 59 1.99 2.27 -10.03
N ASP A 60 1.24 1.46 -10.76
CA ASP A 60 0.16 1.95 -11.61
C ASP A 60 -1.06 2.37 -10.77
N LEU A 61 -1.33 1.62 -9.70
CA LEU A 61 -2.40 1.89 -8.75
C LEU A 61 -1.97 1.59 -7.31
N TYR A 62 -2.25 2.51 -6.39
CA TYR A 62 -2.06 2.29 -4.95
C TYR A 62 -3.35 2.56 -4.20
N LEU A 63 -3.85 1.56 -3.47
CA LEU A 63 -5.15 1.62 -2.80
C LEU A 63 -5.00 1.76 -1.29
N VAL A 64 -5.84 2.56 -0.63
CA VAL A 64 -6.09 2.38 0.81
C VAL A 64 -6.82 1.06 1.00
N HIS A 65 -6.21 0.07 1.66
CA HIS A 65 -6.71 -1.31 1.66
C HIS A 65 -8.03 -1.45 2.46
N TRP A 66 -8.15 -0.75 3.59
CA TRP A 66 -9.35 -0.73 4.42
C TRP A 66 -9.52 0.65 5.05
N PRO A 67 -10.75 1.11 5.34
CA PRO A 67 -10.99 2.37 6.03
C PRO A 67 -10.88 2.22 7.55
N VAL A 68 -9.81 1.57 8.04
CA VAL A 68 -9.54 1.37 9.48
C VAL A 68 -8.04 1.49 9.73
N SER A 69 -7.66 2.13 10.83
CA SER A 69 -6.26 2.23 11.25
C SER A 69 -6.01 1.50 12.55
N PHE A 70 -4.85 0.86 12.64
CA PHE A 70 -4.39 0.20 13.86
C PHE A 70 -2.89 -0.08 13.84
N HIS A 71 -2.27 -0.24 15.00
CA HIS A 71 -0.90 -0.72 15.14
C HIS A 71 -0.81 -1.91 16.11
N ALA A 72 0.38 -2.50 16.22
CA ALA A 72 0.64 -3.55 17.21
C ALA A 72 0.72 -2.96 18.62
N LYS A 73 0.02 -3.52 19.60
CA LYS A 73 0.20 -3.14 21.00
C LYS A 73 1.67 -3.24 21.43
N PRO A 74 2.15 -2.40 22.38
CA PRO A 74 3.51 -2.46 22.88
C PRO A 74 3.94 -3.87 23.31
N GLY A 75 5.07 -4.35 22.76
CA GLY A 75 5.62 -5.68 23.06
C GLY A 75 4.89 -6.85 22.37
N ARG A 76 3.98 -6.59 21.43
CA ARG A 76 3.28 -7.61 20.64
C ARG A 76 3.66 -7.54 19.17
N VAL A 77 3.53 -8.66 18.48
CA VAL A 77 3.58 -8.73 17.01
C VAL A 77 2.15 -8.60 16.50
N LEU A 78 1.95 -7.75 15.50
CA LEU A 78 0.63 -7.57 14.88
C LEU A 78 0.13 -8.89 14.28
N ASN A 79 -1.02 -9.35 14.74
CA ASN A 79 -1.78 -10.47 14.18
C ASN A 79 -3.25 -10.05 14.03
N VAL A 80 -3.72 -9.92 12.80
CA VAL A 80 -5.10 -9.46 12.54
C VAL A 80 -6.17 -10.44 12.98
N ASP A 81 -5.80 -11.71 13.18
CA ASP A 81 -6.70 -12.75 13.69
C ASP A 81 -6.71 -12.81 15.23
N ASP A 82 -5.87 -12.01 15.89
CA ASP A 82 -5.76 -11.92 17.35
C ASP A 82 -5.99 -10.46 17.82
N PRO A 83 -7.22 -10.12 18.25
CA PRO A 83 -7.56 -8.80 18.75
C PRO A 83 -6.70 -8.33 19.93
N ASP A 84 -6.09 -9.24 20.69
CA ASP A 84 -5.22 -8.86 21.80
C ASP A 84 -3.90 -8.25 21.34
N THR A 85 -3.56 -8.36 20.05
CA THR A 85 -2.36 -7.76 19.47
C THR A 85 -2.58 -6.37 18.86
N ILE A 86 -3.83 -5.93 18.70
CA ILE A 86 -4.21 -4.75 17.90
C ILE A 86 -4.61 -3.58 18.79
N GLU A 87 -4.05 -2.40 18.52
CA GLU A 87 -4.48 -1.13 19.07
C GLU A 87 -5.04 -0.25 17.95
N PHE A 88 -6.34 0.05 18.01
CA PHE A 88 -7.00 0.87 16.99
C PHE A 88 -6.61 2.34 17.14
N GLU A 89 -6.48 3.00 16.00
CA GLU A 89 -6.15 4.41 15.91
C GLU A 89 -7.21 5.17 15.12
N GLU A 90 -7.34 6.45 15.43
CA GLU A 90 -8.20 7.35 14.68
C GLU A 90 -7.34 8.31 13.86
N HIS A 91 -7.14 7.96 12.59
CA HIS A 91 -6.61 8.89 11.58
C HIS A 91 -7.74 9.26 10.62
N PRO A 92 -8.09 10.55 10.49
CA PRO A 92 -9.07 10.99 9.51
C PRO A 92 -8.67 10.55 8.10
N LEU A 93 -9.59 9.90 7.37
CA LEU A 93 -9.32 9.33 6.05
C LEU A 93 -8.86 10.40 5.06
N GLU A 94 -9.32 11.65 5.22
CA GLU A 94 -8.94 12.78 4.37
C GLU A 94 -7.46 13.12 4.52
N LYS A 95 -6.89 12.94 5.72
CA LYS A 95 -5.45 13.17 5.96
C LYS A 95 -4.61 12.08 5.31
N THR A 96 -5.02 10.82 5.42
CA THR A 96 -4.39 9.70 4.70
C THR A 96 -4.48 9.90 3.20
N TRP A 97 -5.66 10.29 2.70
CA TRP A 97 -5.91 10.56 1.28
C TRP A 97 -5.01 11.67 0.74
N LYS A 98 -4.88 12.79 1.48
CA LYS A 98 -3.97 13.88 1.10
C LYS A 98 -2.51 13.43 1.00
N ALA A 99 -2.08 12.50 1.86
CA ALA A 99 -0.76 11.90 1.74
C ALA A 99 -0.66 10.98 0.51
N MET A 100 -1.71 10.22 0.16
CA MET A 100 -1.79 9.43 -1.08
C MET A 100 -1.70 10.31 -2.33
N GLU A 101 -2.35 11.48 -2.35
CA GLU A 101 -2.26 12.46 -3.46
C GLU A 101 -0.83 12.96 -3.69
N SER A 102 -0.05 13.09 -2.61
CA SER A 102 1.35 13.48 -2.71
C SER A 102 2.19 12.44 -3.46
N LEU A 103 1.86 11.15 -3.34
CA LEU A 103 2.56 10.06 -4.04
C LEU A 103 2.39 10.16 -5.55
N VAL A 104 1.21 10.60 -6.01
CA VAL A 104 0.94 10.89 -7.43
C VAL A 104 1.78 12.10 -7.88
N SER A 105 1.80 13.15 -7.06
CA SER A 105 2.52 14.39 -7.37
C SER A 105 4.03 14.17 -7.54
N VAL A 106 4.62 13.26 -6.78
CA VAL A 106 6.05 12.90 -6.88
C VAL A 106 6.33 11.74 -7.85
N GLY A 107 5.31 11.19 -8.49
CA GLY A 107 5.44 10.16 -9.53
C GLY A 107 5.68 8.73 -9.02
N LEU A 108 5.58 8.49 -7.71
CA LEU A 108 5.68 7.13 -7.13
C LEU A 108 4.51 6.24 -7.53
N VAL A 109 3.34 6.85 -7.79
CA VAL A 109 2.13 6.15 -8.19
C VAL A 109 1.44 6.90 -9.32
N LYS A 110 0.88 6.20 -10.31
CA LYS A 110 0.12 6.83 -11.41
C LYS A 110 -1.31 7.16 -11.01
N SER A 111 -1.96 6.26 -10.28
CA SER A 111 -3.35 6.40 -9.81
C SER A 111 -3.48 5.98 -8.36
N ILE A 112 -4.38 6.61 -7.61
CA ILE A 112 -4.74 6.22 -6.24
C ILE A 112 -6.20 5.84 -6.17
N GLY A 113 -6.55 5.03 -5.18
CA GLY A 113 -7.93 4.61 -4.94
C GLY A 113 -8.14 4.03 -3.56
N VAL A 114 -9.30 3.40 -3.37
CA VAL A 114 -9.69 2.80 -2.09
C VAL A 114 -10.24 1.39 -2.28
N SER A 115 -10.19 0.58 -1.22
CA SER A 115 -10.73 -0.78 -1.15
C SER A 115 -11.53 -0.94 0.13
N ASN A 116 -12.67 -1.64 0.07
CA ASN A 116 -13.55 -1.89 1.22
C ASN A 116 -14.17 -0.63 1.85
N PHE A 117 -14.32 0.45 1.08
CA PHE A 117 -15.00 1.67 1.53
C PHE A 117 -16.50 1.55 1.25
N ASN A 118 -17.31 1.98 2.22
CA ASN A 118 -18.74 2.14 2.03
C ASN A 118 -19.07 3.53 1.46
N ARG A 119 -20.32 3.73 1.05
CA ARG A 119 -20.77 5.00 0.45
C ARG A 119 -20.47 6.24 1.30
N LYS A 120 -20.71 6.18 2.62
CA LYS A 120 -20.47 7.34 3.51
C LYS A 120 -18.99 7.70 3.64
N GLN A 121 -18.10 6.76 3.37
CA GLN A 121 -16.65 7.00 3.38
C GLN A 121 -16.13 7.51 2.03
N LEU A 122 -16.97 7.48 0.98
CA LEU A 122 -16.67 8.00 -0.36
C LEU A 122 -17.30 9.38 -0.62
N ASP A 123 -18.48 9.62 -0.04
CA ASP A 123 -19.23 10.89 -0.10
C ASP A 123 -18.51 11.99 0.72
#